data_AF-A0AAN7VEG3-F1
#
_entry.id   AF-A0AAN7VEG3-F1
#
_cell.length_a   1.000
_cell.length_b   1.000
_cell.length_c   1.000
_cell.angle_alpha   90.00
_cell.angle_beta   90.00
_cell.angle_gamma   90.00
#
_symmetry.space_group_name_H-M   'P 1'
#
loop_
_entity.id
_entity.type
_entity.pdbx_description
1 polymer ?
#
loop_
_entity_poly.entity_id
_entity_poly.type
_entity_poly.pdbx_seq_one_letter_code
_entity_poly.pdbx_strand_id
1 'polypeptide(L)'
;MHNGALFEGIQDTLYYLITLNKRIHFVSNNQFVNMDGSYRRLTRLVPNLSPQDVVTPVSAMIQHLKDLNFNNKIFYLGPQFCKEMFVNAGFKVKSTHTEMVEESIDSVVSQAVDDTSVGAVICDFDMNINFVKLLKAVTYLRRPEVFFFTGPTDERVMVRGTVVIGPGCFKNLLEQVSGRSSVSFAKPSKAIGDYLIKKFKIQDPSRSLYVGDSLDIDIKFGNDIGFQTLFVLTGVSKLEDIDAAKARNLVPKYFLNSLADLGVLWFHGGGVFQGIKETFYKLSTMNKKIHFVTHNIGKKEEELFKILNELVPNLTFTDIVTPTSAMIRYLKHIHFDKEIWYLGTSNGRERFVQAGFKVSEVALMEESMDALLDHGADNIEIGAVICDFDCNMSYTKLLKALAYLQREDVLFFTGSLLRQELGRNEFKWSNGRSRPGSFLNLLTQLSERDCTRFGKPSTNLGDYLIDVFDIRDTSRSLFVGDMLDIDIKFGNDIGFQTLFVSTGISKLEDIDAGKARNLVPKYFLNSLADLGHIIEEKLML
;
A
#
# COMPACT_ATOMS: atom_id res chain seq x y z
N MET A 1 -22.18 -8.35 18.72
CA MET A 1 -21.46 -8.76 19.95
C MET A 1 -20.37 -7.72 20.18
N HIS A 2 -20.11 -7.33 21.42
CA HIS A 2 -18.98 -6.46 21.77
C HIS A 2 -18.08 -7.19 22.76
N ASN A 3 -16.77 -7.18 22.53
CA ASN A 3 -15.75 -7.83 23.37
C ASN A 3 -16.06 -9.30 23.76
N GLY A 4 -16.70 -10.05 22.86
CA GLY A 4 -17.09 -11.45 23.06
C GLY A 4 -18.40 -11.67 23.80
N ALA A 5 -19.01 -10.62 24.36
CA ALA A 5 -20.33 -10.66 24.99
C ALA A 5 -21.47 -10.49 23.96
N LEU A 6 -22.61 -11.10 24.27
CA LEU A 6 -23.89 -10.85 23.59
C LEU A 6 -24.47 -9.52 24.08
N PHE A 7 -25.13 -8.79 23.19
CA PHE A 7 -25.99 -7.69 23.62
C PHE A 7 -27.29 -8.29 24.19
N GLU A 8 -27.82 -7.66 25.24
CA GLU A 8 -29.05 -8.10 25.90
C GLU A 8 -30.24 -8.11 24.92
N GLY A 9 -31.17 -9.05 25.09
CA GLY A 9 -32.33 -9.22 24.20
C GLY A 9 -32.05 -9.77 22.79
N ILE A 10 -30.79 -9.94 22.35
CA ILE A 10 -30.49 -10.54 21.02
C ILE A 10 -31.02 -11.97 20.92
N GLN A 11 -30.86 -12.78 21.97
CA GLN A 11 -31.29 -14.19 21.93
C GLN A 11 -32.81 -14.29 21.81
N ASP A 12 -33.56 -13.48 22.56
CA ASP A 12 -35.02 -13.42 22.50
C ASP A 12 -35.51 -12.89 21.15
N THR A 13 -34.82 -11.90 20.58
CA THR A 13 -35.11 -11.35 19.24
C THR A 13 -34.93 -12.42 18.16
N LEU A 14 -33.81 -13.17 18.19
CA LEU A 14 -33.56 -14.26 17.24
C LEU A 14 -34.54 -15.42 17.44
N TYR A 15 -34.87 -15.78 18.69
CA TYR A 15 -35.86 -16.81 18.98
C TYR A 15 -37.26 -16.41 18.50
N TYR A 16 -37.68 -15.17 18.70
CA TYR A 16 -38.95 -14.63 18.21
C TYR A 16 -39.03 -14.65 16.68
N LEU A 17 -37.94 -14.31 15.98
CA LEU A 17 -37.87 -14.46 14.52
C LEU A 17 -38.02 -15.93 14.08
N ILE A 18 -37.45 -16.88 14.83
CA ILE A 18 -37.63 -18.32 14.58
C ILE A 18 -39.09 -18.75 14.81
N THR A 19 -39.77 -18.31 15.88
CA THR A 19 -41.19 -18.64 16.10
C THR A 19 -42.12 -18.03 15.05
N LEU A 20 -41.73 -16.91 14.44
CA LEU A 20 -42.40 -16.31 13.26
C LEU A 20 -42.03 -16.99 11.92
N ASN A 21 -41.45 -18.19 11.96
CA ASN A 21 -40.99 -18.99 10.83
C ASN A 21 -40.04 -18.24 9.88
N LYS A 22 -39.20 -17.34 10.41
CA LYS A 22 -38.14 -16.68 9.60
C LYS A 22 -36.92 -17.59 9.50
N ARG A 23 -36.40 -17.74 8.29
CA ARG A 23 -35.06 -18.32 8.07
C ARG A 23 -34.02 -17.26 8.42
N ILE A 24 -33.05 -17.63 9.26
CA ILE A 24 -31.96 -16.75 9.68
C ILE A 24 -30.66 -17.28 9.06
N HIS A 25 -29.97 -16.43 8.31
CA HIS A 25 -28.70 -16.74 7.66
C HIS A 25 -27.70 -15.63 8.02
N PHE A 26 -26.42 -15.98 8.20
CA PHE A 26 -25.38 -15.04 8.63
C PHE A 26 -24.42 -14.75 7.48
N VAL A 27 -24.14 -13.48 7.21
CA VAL A 27 -23.25 -13.04 6.11
C VAL A 27 -22.12 -12.21 6.68
N SER A 28 -20.91 -12.78 6.68
CA SER A 28 -19.74 -12.28 7.39
C SER A 28 -18.60 -11.97 6.42
N ASN A 29 -18.05 -10.75 6.49
CA ASN A 29 -16.77 -10.44 5.83
C ASN A 29 -15.61 -11.18 6.52
N ASN A 30 -15.69 -11.38 7.84
CA ASN A 30 -14.71 -12.18 8.58
C ASN A 30 -14.77 -13.66 8.13
N GLN A 31 -13.69 -14.14 7.50
CA GLN A 31 -13.50 -15.52 7.05
C GLN A 31 -13.06 -16.49 8.17
N PHE A 32 -12.57 -15.97 9.30
CA PHE A 32 -12.11 -16.75 10.45
C PHE A 32 -13.24 -17.23 11.37
N VAL A 33 -14.52 -16.99 11.03
CA VAL A 33 -15.71 -17.33 11.86
C VAL A 33 -15.73 -18.78 12.37
N ASN A 34 -15.16 -19.72 11.64
CA ASN A 34 -15.05 -21.13 12.08
C ASN A 34 -13.90 -21.37 13.06
N MET A 35 -12.84 -20.57 12.99
CA MET A 35 -11.59 -20.68 13.77
C MET A 35 -11.66 -19.86 15.07
N ASP A 36 -12.13 -18.61 15.00
CA ASP A 36 -12.25 -17.68 16.14
C ASP A 36 -13.37 -18.04 17.14
N GLY A 37 -14.08 -19.14 16.87
CA GLY A 37 -15.18 -19.67 17.66
C GLY A 37 -16.53 -19.00 17.42
N SER A 38 -16.66 -18.03 16.52
CA SER A 38 -17.91 -17.32 16.26
C SER A 38 -19.01 -18.27 15.77
N TYR A 39 -18.69 -19.25 14.92
CA TYR A 39 -19.63 -20.32 14.56
C TYR A 39 -20.18 -21.05 15.79
N ARG A 40 -19.31 -21.40 16.76
CA ARG A 40 -19.68 -22.04 18.04
C ARG A 40 -20.45 -21.11 19.00
N ARG A 41 -20.48 -19.80 18.73
CA ARG A 41 -21.36 -18.83 19.42
C ARG A 41 -22.71 -18.73 18.69
N LEU A 42 -22.71 -18.64 17.37
CA LEU A 42 -23.93 -18.56 16.54
C LEU A 42 -24.83 -19.80 16.70
N THR A 43 -24.26 -21.00 16.78
CA THR A 43 -25.04 -22.24 17.04
C THR A 43 -25.68 -22.31 18.43
N ARG A 44 -25.30 -21.44 19.38
CA ARG A 44 -25.98 -21.28 20.68
C ARG A 44 -27.15 -20.30 20.62
N LEU A 45 -27.15 -19.39 19.64
CA LEU A 45 -28.21 -18.39 19.42
C LEU A 45 -29.32 -18.90 18.51
N VAL A 46 -28.95 -19.64 17.46
CA VAL A 46 -29.86 -20.18 16.46
C VAL A 46 -29.78 -21.71 16.53
N PRO A 47 -30.76 -22.38 17.17
CA PRO A 47 -30.86 -23.83 17.16
C PRO A 47 -30.87 -24.39 15.73
N ASN A 48 -30.17 -25.51 15.52
CA ASN A 48 -30.03 -26.19 14.23
C ASN A 48 -29.32 -25.41 13.11
N LEU A 49 -28.60 -24.32 13.43
CA LEU A 49 -27.79 -23.59 12.45
C LEU A 49 -26.75 -24.50 11.76
N SER A 50 -26.75 -24.51 10.42
CA SER A 50 -25.83 -25.29 9.60
C SER A 50 -24.61 -24.46 9.17
N PRO A 51 -23.44 -25.08 8.87
CA PRO A 51 -22.33 -24.38 8.20
C PRO A 51 -22.74 -23.79 6.84
N GLN A 52 -23.83 -24.28 6.24
CA GLN A 52 -24.36 -23.75 4.99
C GLN A 52 -25.13 -22.42 5.15
N ASP A 53 -25.62 -22.12 6.36
CA ASP A 53 -26.33 -20.86 6.67
C ASP A 53 -25.39 -19.68 6.92
N VAL A 54 -24.09 -19.95 7.04
CA VAL A 54 -23.04 -18.95 7.18
C VAL A 54 -22.36 -18.74 5.82
N VAL A 55 -22.31 -17.49 5.36
CA VAL A 55 -21.73 -17.08 4.09
C VAL A 55 -20.54 -16.14 4.33
N THR A 56 -19.46 -16.41 3.61
CA THR A 56 -18.18 -15.68 3.66
C THR A 56 -17.70 -15.40 2.24
N PRO A 57 -16.77 -14.45 2.02
CA PRO A 57 -16.26 -14.14 0.69
C PRO A 57 -15.69 -15.36 -0.04
N VAL A 58 -14.95 -16.22 0.68
CA VAL A 58 -14.39 -17.47 0.15
C VAL A 58 -15.49 -18.42 -0.37
N SER A 59 -16.64 -18.55 0.31
CA SER A 59 -17.71 -19.42 -0.17
C SER A 59 -18.45 -18.86 -1.39
N ALA A 60 -18.53 -17.54 -1.51
CA ALA A 60 -19.05 -16.87 -2.70
C ALA A 60 -18.10 -16.99 -3.90
N MET A 61 -16.80 -16.75 -3.70
CA MET A 61 -15.75 -16.94 -4.71
C MET A 61 -15.72 -18.38 -5.23
N ILE A 62 -15.78 -19.37 -4.34
CA ILE A 62 -15.84 -20.79 -4.71
C ILE A 62 -17.04 -21.09 -5.61
N GLN A 63 -18.23 -20.56 -5.34
CA GLN A 63 -19.39 -20.79 -6.21
C GLN A 63 -19.26 -20.05 -7.55
N HIS A 64 -18.78 -18.81 -7.55
CA HIS A 64 -18.60 -18.03 -8.77
C HIS A 64 -17.61 -18.71 -9.73
N LEU A 65 -16.48 -19.21 -9.20
CA LEU A 65 -15.52 -20.00 -9.99
C LEU A 65 -16.12 -21.30 -10.54
N LYS A 66 -17.06 -21.94 -9.83
CA LYS A 66 -17.81 -23.11 -10.34
C LYS A 66 -18.78 -22.72 -11.44
N ASP A 67 -19.50 -21.61 -11.28
CA ASP A 67 -20.41 -21.08 -12.29
C ASP A 67 -19.68 -20.67 -13.59
N LEU A 68 -18.43 -20.20 -13.47
CA LEU A 68 -17.52 -19.93 -14.59
C LEU A 68 -16.88 -21.19 -15.21
N ASN A 69 -17.09 -22.39 -14.64
CA ASN A 69 -16.37 -23.62 -15.00
C ASN A 69 -14.83 -23.48 -14.96
N PHE A 70 -14.31 -22.69 -14.00
CA PHE A 70 -12.90 -22.31 -13.93
C PHE A 70 -11.98 -23.52 -13.64
N ASN A 71 -10.96 -23.71 -14.48
CA ASN A 71 -10.07 -24.89 -14.46
C ASN A 71 -8.57 -24.54 -14.36
N ASN A 72 -8.21 -23.25 -14.41
CA ASN A 72 -6.84 -22.77 -14.26
C ASN A 72 -6.40 -22.83 -12.78
N LYS A 73 -5.14 -22.47 -12.49
CA LYS A 73 -4.67 -22.28 -11.11
C LYS A 73 -5.18 -20.97 -10.52
N ILE A 74 -5.53 -21.02 -9.24
CA ILE A 74 -5.77 -19.86 -8.37
C ILE A 74 -4.46 -19.50 -7.67
N PHE A 75 -4.05 -18.23 -7.71
CA PHE A 75 -3.01 -17.68 -6.85
C PHE A 75 -3.68 -16.93 -5.69
N TYR A 76 -3.83 -17.61 -4.55
CA TYR A 76 -4.58 -17.12 -3.39
C TYR A 76 -3.64 -16.52 -2.33
N LEU A 77 -3.69 -15.20 -2.17
CA LEU A 77 -3.11 -14.49 -1.05
C LEU A 77 -4.14 -14.47 0.08
N GLY A 78 -4.01 -15.40 1.02
CA GLY A 78 -4.84 -15.47 2.22
C GLY A 78 -4.51 -16.68 3.10
N PRO A 79 -5.31 -16.94 4.15
CA PRO A 79 -5.03 -17.97 5.13
C PRO A 79 -4.96 -19.39 4.54
N GLN A 80 -4.12 -20.25 5.14
CA GLN A 80 -3.89 -21.60 4.64
C GLN A 80 -5.18 -22.47 4.60
N PHE A 81 -6.01 -22.40 5.65
CA PHE A 81 -7.31 -23.09 5.68
C PHE A 81 -8.27 -22.64 4.57
N CYS A 82 -8.16 -21.40 4.09
CA CYS A 82 -8.97 -20.92 2.95
C CYS A 82 -8.47 -21.51 1.62
N LYS A 83 -7.17 -21.73 1.45
CA LYS A 83 -6.61 -22.46 0.29
C LYS A 83 -7.15 -23.89 0.25
N GLU A 84 -7.21 -24.55 1.41
CA GLU A 84 -7.82 -25.87 1.55
C GLU A 84 -9.30 -25.87 1.19
N MET A 85 -10.07 -24.81 1.49
CA MET A 85 -11.45 -24.69 1.01
C MET A 85 -11.54 -24.67 -0.53
N PHE A 86 -10.63 -23.99 -1.24
CA PHE A 86 -10.58 -24.02 -2.70
C PHE A 86 -10.17 -25.41 -3.24
N VAL A 87 -9.17 -26.05 -2.63
CA VAL A 87 -8.73 -27.41 -3.02
C VAL A 87 -9.85 -28.43 -2.82
N ASN A 88 -10.48 -28.44 -1.64
CA ASN A 88 -11.62 -29.31 -1.32
C ASN A 88 -12.86 -29.01 -2.18
N ALA A 89 -12.97 -27.81 -2.74
CA ALA A 89 -14.00 -27.47 -3.72
C ALA A 89 -13.70 -27.94 -5.15
N GLY A 90 -12.50 -28.47 -5.42
CA GLY A 90 -12.05 -29.02 -6.71
C GLY A 90 -11.06 -28.14 -7.48
N PHE A 91 -10.60 -27.01 -6.91
CA PHE A 91 -9.72 -26.06 -7.62
C PHE A 91 -8.24 -26.32 -7.39
N LYS A 92 -7.45 -26.01 -8.42
CA LYS A 92 -5.98 -26.04 -8.36
C LYS A 92 -5.50 -24.75 -7.71
N VAL A 93 -4.94 -24.80 -6.51
CA VAL A 93 -4.30 -23.63 -5.87
C VAL A 93 -2.79 -23.71 -6.10
N LYS A 94 -2.17 -22.60 -6.54
CA LYS A 94 -0.72 -22.49 -6.67
C LYS A 94 -0.08 -22.26 -5.29
N SER A 95 1.04 -22.94 -5.02
CA SER A 95 1.77 -22.74 -3.77
C SER A 95 2.35 -21.32 -3.66
N THR A 96 2.32 -20.78 -2.44
CA THR A 96 2.67 -19.39 -2.13
C THR A 96 3.86 -19.36 -1.16
N HIS A 97 4.99 -19.95 -1.57
CA HIS A 97 6.19 -20.08 -0.74
C HIS A 97 6.69 -18.72 -0.21
N THR A 98 7.03 -18.69 1.07
CA THR A 98 7.52 -17.52 1.80
C THR A 98 9.02 -17.62 2.03
N GLU A 99 9.77 -17.64 0.93
CA GLU A 99 11.23 -17.63 0.94
C GLU A 99 11.74 -16.19 0.81
N MET A 100 12.84 -15.89 1.51
CA MET A 100 13.60 -14.65 1.38
C MET A 100 14.31 -14.63 0.02
N VAL A 101 14.53 -13.43 -0.53
CA VAL A 101 15.17 -13.26 -1.83
C VAL A 101 16.49 -12.50 -1.69
N GLU A 102 17.47 -12.88 -2.52
CA GLU A 102 18.71 -12.12 -2.68
C GLU A 102 18.36 -10.69 -3.12
N GLU A 103 19.03 -9.69 -2.56
CA GLU A 103 18.70 -8.28 -2.76
C GLU A 103 19.35 -7.69 -4.03
N SER A 104 19.14 -8.37 -5.16
CA SER A 104 19.61 -7.96 -6.48
C SER A 104 18.45 -7.70 -7.44
N ILE A 105 18.65 -6.85 -8.46
CA ILE A 105 17.64 -6.56 -9.47
C ILE A 105 17.26 -7.84 -10.24
N ASP A 106 18.23 -8.69 -10.54
CA ASP A 106 18.02 -9.93 -11.30
C ASP A 106 17.25 -10.97 -10.47
N SER A 107 17.51 -11.06 -9.17
CA SER A 107 16.69 -11.82 -8.22
C SER A 107 15.24 -11.33 -8.23
N VAL A 108 14.98 -10.02 -8.07
CA VAL A 108 13.63 -9.44 -8.12
C VAL A 108 12.95 -9.71 -9.47
N VAL A 109 13.67 -9.59 -10.59
CA VAL A 109 13.15 -9.89 -11.94
C VAL A 109 12.84 -11.39 -12.10
N SER A 110 13.66 -12.29 -11.55
CA SER A 110 13.42 -13.74 -11.58
C SER A 110 12.15 -14.16 -10.83
N GLN A 111 11.76 -13.43 -9.78
CA GLN A 111 10.50 -13.65 -9.07
C GLN A 111 9.28 -13.13 -9.83
N ALA A 112 9.47 -12.21 -10.77
CA ALA A 112 8.43 -11.61 -11.62
C ALA A 112 8.12 -12.44 -12.89
N VAL A 113 8.46 -13.74 -12.89
CA VAL A 113 8.16 -14.69 -13.97
C VAL A 113 6.68 -15.09 -13.94
N ASP A 114 6.03 -14.98 -15.10
CA ASP A 114 4.63 -15.38 -15.30
C ASP A 114 4.47 -16.91 -15.31
N ASP A 115 3.33 -17.39 -14.80
CA ASP A 115 2.89 -18.77 -14.91
C ASP A 115 1.53 -18.73 -15.59
N THR A 116 1.52 -18.97 -16.90
CA THR A 116 0.32 -18.91 -17.75
C THR A 116 -0.79 -19.87 -17.34
N SER A 117 -0.49 -20.88 -16.52
CA SER A 117 -1.52 -21.73 -15.93
C SER A 117 -2.29 -21.07 -14.79
N VAL A 118 -1.83 -19.93 -14.25
CA VAL A 118 -2.62 -19.07 -13.35
C VAL A 118 -3.65 -18.28 -14.16
N GLY A 119 -4.92 -18.42 -13.76
CA GLY A 119 -6.07 -17.72 -14.36
C GLY A 119 -6.87 -16.85 -13.38
N ALA A 120 -6.56 -16.92 -12.08
CA ALA A 120 -7.18 -16.05 -11.08
C ALA A 120 -6.14 -15.67 -10.01
N VAL A 121 -6.09 -14.39 -9.66
CA VAL A 121 -5.43 -13.86 -8.47
C VAL A 121 -6.52 -13.47 -7.48
N ILE A 122 -6.38 -13.93 -6.24
CA ILE A 122 -7.30 -13.60 -5.16
C ILE A 122 -6.52 -12.94 -4.03
N CYS A 123 -6.94 -11.75 -3.61
CA CYS A 123 -6.33 -11.03 -2.49
C CYS A 123 -7.29 -10.95 -1.31
N ASP A 124 -6.87 -11.50 -0.19
CA ASP A 124 -7.59 -11.59 1.08
C ASP A 124 -6.60 -11.39 2.24
N PHE A 125 -7.00 -11.66 3.50
CA PHE A 125 -6.16 -11.45 4.68
C PHE A 125 -5.04 -12.50 4.85
N ASP A 126 -3.97 -12.36 4.07
CA ASP A 126 -2.75 -13.17 4.19
C ASP A 126 -1.82 -12.61 5.28
N MET A 127 -1.88 -13.19 6.48
CA MET A 127 -0.98 -12.83 7.60
C MET A 127 0.51 -13.01 7.26
N ASN A 128 0.82 -13.85 6.27
CA ASN A 128 2.18 -14.17 5.84
C ASN A 128 2.49 -13.52 4.48
N ILE A 129 1.81 -12.42 4.12
CA ILE A 129 2.07 -11.69 2.89
C ILE A 129 3.47 -11.09 2.89
N ASN A 130 4.13 -11.16 1.74
CA ASN A 130 5.47 -10.64 1.53
C ASN A 130 5.60 -10.01 0.13
N PHE A 131 6.73 -9.34 -0.11
CA PHE A 131 7.00 -8.68 -1.39
C PHE A 131 6.95 -9.65 -2.59
N VAL A 132 7.47 -10.88 -2.45
CA VAL A 132 7.49 -11.90 -3.51
C VAL A 132 6.08 -12.34 -3.91
N LYS A 133 5.18 -12.55 -2.94
CA LYS A 133 3.75 -12.83 -3.15
C LYS A 133 3.07 -11.69 -3.92
N LEU A 134 3.28 -10.44 -3.49
CA LEU A 134 2.72 -9.26 -4.14
C LEU A 134 3.25 -9.08 -5.57
N LEU A 135 4.55 -9.29 -5.80
CA LEU A 135 5.18 -9.18 -7.12
C LEU A 135 4.66 -10.24 -8.12
N LYS A 136 4.45 -11.48 -7.65
CA LYS A 136 3.85 -12.55 -8.45
C LYS A 136 2.38 -12.26 -8.77
N ALA A 137 1.61 -11.77 -7.81
CA ALA A 137 0.24 -11.28 -8.06
C ALA A 137 0.21 -10.16 -9.11
N VAL A 138 1.04 -9.12 -8.98
CA VAL A 138 1.17 -8.04 -9.98
C VAL A 138 1.53 -8.59 -11.36
N THR A 139 2.47 -9.53 -11.43
CA THR A 139 2.87 -10.17 -12.71
C THR A 139 1.71 -10.87 -13.37
N TYR A 140 0.96 -11.70 -12.64
CA TYR A 140 -0.20 -12.42 -13.20
C TYR A 140 -1.35 -11.46 -13.56
N LEU A 141 -1.53 -10.36 -12.81
CA LEU A 141 -2.53 -9.33 -13.09
C LEU A 141 -2.25 -8.48 -14.35
N ARG A 142 -1.04 -8.54 -14.94
CA ARG A 142 -0.77 -7.93 -16.25
C ARG A 142 -1.59 -8.55 -17.38
N ARG A 143 -1.97 -9.83 -17.24
CA ARG A 143 -2.76 -10.56 -18.23
C ARG A 143 -4.26 -10.25 -18.06
N PRO A 144 -4.94 -9.65 -19.04
CA PRO A 144 -6.30 -9.13 -18.88
C PRO A 144 -7.34 -10.23 -18.65
N GLU A 145 -7.08 -11.46 -19.11
CA GLU A 145 -7.94 -12.62 -18.91
C GLU A 145 -7.78 -13.28 -17.52
N VAL A 146 -6.76 -12.91 -16.75
CA VAL A 146 -6.63 -13.31 -15.35
C VAL A 146 -7.67 -12.56 -14.52
N PHE A 147 -8.54 -13.30 -13.84
CA PHE A 147 -9.51 -12.74 -12.89
C PHE A 147 -8.79 -12.14 -11.67
N PHE A 148 -9.25 -10.97 -11.21
CA PHE A 148 -8.81 -10.37 -9.96
C PHE A 148 -9.98 -10.34 -8.98
N PHE A 149 -9.96 -11.22 -7.98
CA PHE A 149 -11.00 -11.26 -6.94
C PHE A 149 -10.44 -10.83 -5.59
N THR A 150 -11.31 -10.30 -4.73
CA THR A 150 -10.92 -9.83 -3.39
C THR A 150 -11.91 -10.29 -2.32
N GLY A 151 -11.37 -10.54 -1.13
CA GLY A 151 -12.16 -10.73 0.08
C GLY A 151 -12.67 -9.39 0.64
N PRO A 152 -12.61 -9.20 1.97
CA PRO A 152 -12.82 -7.90 2.60
C PRO A 152 -11.81 -6.87 2.08
N THR A 153 -12.16 -5.59 2.20
CA THR A 153 -11.35 -4.48 1.65
C THR A 153 -11.08 -3.39 2.68
N ASP A 154 -11.25 -3.71 3.95
CA ASP A 154 -10.97 -2.86 5.10
C ASP A 154 -9.47 -2.55 5.18
N GLU A 155 -9.09 -1.30 5.42
CA GLU A 155 -7.67 -0.87 5.53
C GLU A 155 -7.13 -0.99 6.97
N ARG A 156 -8.03 -0.94 7.96
CA ARG A 156 -7.76 -1.20 9.38
C ARG A 156 -8.64 -2.36 9.84
N VAL A 157 -8.08 -3.28 10.63
CA VAL A 157 -8.83 -4.36 11.29
C VAL A 157 -8.52 -4.36 12.78
N MET A 158 -9.54 -4.47 13.63
CA MET A 158 -9.36 -4.57 15.09
C MET A 158 -9.24 -6.03 15.51
N VAL A 159 -8.13 -6.41 16.13
CA VAL A 159 -7.91 -7.76 16.69
C VAL A 159 -7.58 -7.64 18.18
N ARG A 160 -8.48 -8.11 19.04
CA ARG A 160 -8.37 -8.09 20.53
C ARG A 160 -7.98 -6.73 21.16
N GLY A 161 -8.28 -5.62 20.49
CA GLY A 161 -7.96 -4.26 20.95
C GLY A 161 -6.80 -3.59 20.20
N THR A 162 -6.01 -4.36 19.44
CA THR A 162 -4.92 -3.86 18.59
C THR A 162 -5.43 -3.56 17.18
N VAL A 163 -5.03 -2.41 16.60
CA VAL A 163 -5.21 -2.12 15.16
C VAL A 163 -4.16 -2.91 14.38
N VAL A 164 -4.61 -3.71 13.40
CA VAL A 164 -3.74 -4.40 12.45
C VAL A 164 -4.08 -4.00 11.01
N ILE A 165 -3.13 -4.25 10.09
CA ILE A 165 -3.20 -3.85 8.69
C ILE A 165 -4.27 -4.67 7.96
N GLY A 166 -5.32 -4.02 7.49
CA GLY A 166 -6.43 -4.71 6.82
C GLY A 166 -6.10 -5.18 5.39
N PRO A 167 -6.87 -6.14 4.85
CA PRO A 167 -6.64 -6.68 3.50
C PRO A 167 -6.81 -5.64 2.39
N GLY A 168 -7.57 -4.57 2.67
CA GLY A 168 -7.74 -3.39 1.81
C GLY A 168 -6.43 -2.73 1.41
N CYS A 169 -5.45 -2.65 2.32
CA CYS A 169 -4.13 -2.07 2.02
C CYS A 169 -3.41 -2.83 0.91
N PHE A 170 -3.44 -4.17 0.96
CA PHE A 170 -2.80 -5.02 -0.05
C PHE A 170 -3.61 -5.09 -1.35
N LYS A 171 -4.95 -5.11 -1.27
CA LYS A 171 -5.84 -4.92 -2.43
C LYS A 171 -5.52 -3.62 -3.16
N ASN A 172 -5.47 -2.49 -2.44
CA ASN A 172 -5.21 -1.17 -3.03
C ASN A 172 -3.82 -1.11 -3.67
N LEU A 173 -2.79 -1.65 -3.01
CA LEU A 173 -1.44 -1.77 -3.57
C LEU A 173 -1.47 -2.58 -4.87
N LEU A 174 -2.14 -3.73 -4.91
CA LEU A 174 -2.25 -4.56 -6.11
C LEU A 174 -3.03 -3.88 -7.25
N GLU A 175 -4.15 -3.20 -6.96
CA GLU A 175 -4.90 -2.43 -7.97
C GLU A 175 -4.06 -1.29 -8.52
N GLN A 176 -3.47 -0.47 -7.65
CA GLN A 176 -2.62 0.66 -7.98
C GLN A 176 -1.42 0.25 -8.86
N VAL A 177 -0.78 -0.87 -8.54
CA VAL A 177 0.45 -1.32 -9.22
C VAL A 177 0.15 -2.13 -10.49
N SER A 178 -0.96 -2.87 -10.56
CA SER A 178 -1.35 -3.61 -11.77
C SER A 178 -2.17 -2.79 -12.77
N GLY A 179 -2.80 -1.70 -12.33
CA GLY A 179 -3.78 -0.95 -13.13
C GLY A 179 -5.11 -1.69 -13.34
N ARG A 180 -5.35 -2.80 -12.62
CA ARG A 180 -6.57 -3.60 -12.65
C ARG A 180 -7.46 -3.24 -11.46
N SER A 181 -8.77 -3.16 -11.65
CA SER A 181 -9.73 -3.20 -10.54
C SER A 181 -10.02 -4.64 -10.15
N SER A 182 -10.21 -4.90 -8.86
CA SER A 182 -10.68 -6.18 -8.33
C SER A 182 -12.22 -6.27 -8.31
N VAL A 183 -12.75 -7.48 -8.39
CA VAL A 183 -14.14 -7.77 -8.00
C VAL A 183 -14.12 -8.29 -6.56
N SER A 184 -14.61 -7.49 -5.62
CA SER A 184 -14.78 -7.97 -4.24
C SER A 184 -15.93 -8.97 -4.15
N PHE A 185 -15.77 -9.96 -3.29
CA PHE A 185 -16.79 -10.92 -2.84
C PHE A 185 -17.12 -10.73 -1.36
N ALA A 186 -16.71 -9.61 -0.75
CA ALA A 186 -17.20 -9.15 0.54
C ALA A 186 -18.31 -8.12 0.37
N LYS A 187 -19.13 -7.95 1.41
CA LYS A 187 -20.10 -6.85 1.49
C LYS A 187 -19.30 -5.53 1.40
N PRO A 188 -19.72 -4.52 0.61
CA PRO A 188 -21.04 -4.34 -0.02
C PRO A 188 -21.22 -4.92 -1.42
N SER A 189 -20.34 -5.80 -1.92
CA SER A 189 -20.33 -6.13 -3.35
C SER A 189 -21.60 -6.84 -3.85
N LYS A 190 -22.02 -6.48 -5.07
CA LYS A 190 -23.10 -7.19 -5.78
C LYS A 190 -22.78 -8.68 -5.96
N ALA A 191 -21.51 -9.06 -6.08
CA ALA A 191 -21.10 -10.44 -6.36
C ALA A 191 -21.46 -11.43 -5.24
N ILE A 192 -21.28 -11.04 -3.97
CA ILE A 192 -21.78 -11.85 -2.84
C ILE A 192 -23.30 -11.75 -2.69
N GLY A 193 -23.92 -10.64 -3.10
CA GLY A 193 -25.38 -10.50 -3.18
C GLY A 193 -26.05 -11.48 -4.15
N ASP A 194 -25.53 -11.57 -5.38
CA ASP A 194 -25.99 -12.51 -6.40
C ASP A 194 -25.82 -13.97 -5.92
N TYR A 195 -24.73 -14.25 -5.21
CA TYR A 195 -24.53 -15.55 -4.55
C TYR A 195 -25.59 -15.84 -3.47
N LEU A 196 -25.92 -14.87 -2.60
CA LEU A 196 -26.98 -15.05 -1.58
C LEU A 196 -28.33 -15.38 -2.20
N ILE A 197 -28.76 -14.60 -3.22
CA ILE A 197 -30.02 -14.80 -3.92
C ILE A 197 -30.10 -16.23 -4.49
N LYS A 198 -29.06 -16.65 -5.23
CA LYS A 198 -28.97 -17.97 -5.85
C LYS A 198 -28.91 -19.11 -4.83
N LYS A 199 -28.08 -18.97 -3.78
CA LYS A 199 -27.88 -19.97 -2.72
C LYS A 199 -29.15 -20.22 -1.91
N PHE A 200 -29.80 -19.16 -1.43
CA PHE A 200 -30.95 -19.26 -0.54
C PHE A 200 -32.31 -19.28 -1.27
N LYS A 201 -32.29 -19.26 -2.61
CA LYS A 201 -33.43 -19.29 -3.53
C LYS A 201 -34.42 -18.16 -3.25
N ILE A 202 -33.89 -16.94 -3.13
CA ILE A 202 -34.68 -15.74 -2.83
C ILE A 202 -35.41 -15.31 -4.12
N GLN A 203 -36.72 -15.59 -4.19
CA GLN A 203 -37.56 -15.22 -5.33
C GLN A 203 -37.90 -13.71 -5.37
N ASP A 204 -37.98 -13.09 -4.20
CA ASP A 204 -38.35 -11.69 -4.01
C ASP A 204 -37.42 -11.08 -2.94
N PRO A 205 -36.38 -10.34 -3.36
CA PRO A 205 -35.48 -9.64 -2.44
C PRO A 205 -36.21 -8.71 -1.47
N SER A 206 -37.30 -8.05 -1.89
CA SER A 206 -38.02 -7.07 -1.08
C SER A 206 -38.70 -7.67 0.15
N ARG A 207 -38.83 -9.00 0.22
CA ARG A 207 -39.36 -9.74 1.38
C ARG A 207 -38.28 -10.27 2.33
N SER A 208 -37.00 -10.09 1.99
CA SER A 208 -35.88 -10.34 2.90
C SER A 208 -35.58 -9.08 3.71
N LEU A 209 -35.28 -9.24 5.00
CA LEU A 209 -34.71 -8.19 5.84
C LEU A 209 -33.21 -8.46 6.01
N TYR A 210 -32.39 -7.52 5.58
CA TYR A 210 -30.97 -7.48 5.85
C TYR A 210 -30.70 -6.64 7.09
N VAL A 211 -29.81 -7.13 7.95
CA VAL A 211 -29.47 -6.53 9.26
C VAL A 211 -27.95 -6.55 9.43
N GLY A 212 -27.35 -5.40 9.70
CA GLY A 212 -25.89 -5.25 9.78
C GLY A 212 -25.42 -3.86 10.18
N ASP A 213 -24.11 -3.67 10.33
CA ASP A 213 -23.50 -2.70 11.26
C ASP A 213 -22.40 -1.81 10.64
N SER A 214 -22.59 -1.45 9.36
CA SER A 214 -21.96 -0.31 8.67
C SER A 214 -22.81 0.17 7.48
N LEU A 215 -22.85 1.47 7.12
CA LEU A 215 -23.68 1.94 5.98
C LEU A 215 -23.02 1.63 4.65
N ASP A 216 -21.75 2.05 4.47
CA ASP A 216 -20.99 1.77 3.24
C ASP A 216 -20.87 0.27 2.98
N ILE A 217 -21.00 -0.56 4.02
CA ILE A 217 -20.99 -2.03 3.93
C ILE A 217 -22.42 -2.61 3.93
N ASP A 218 -23.10 -2.69 5.06
CA ASP A 218 -24.28 -3.55 5.21
C ASP A 218 -25.58 -2.98 4.67
N ILE A 219 -25.78 -1.67 4.73
CA ILE A 219 -27.01 -1.06 4.17
C ILE A 219 -26.86 -0.75 2.71
N LYS A 220 -25.66 -0.32 2.28
CA LYS A 220 -25.32 -0.31 0.87
C LYS A 220 -25.56 -1.69 0.26
N PHE A 221 -25.08 -2.76 0.89
CA PHE A 221 -25.33 -4.14 0.46
C PHE A 221 -26.82 -4.47 0.36
N GLY A 222 -27.59 -4.27 1.43
CA GLY A 222 -29.02 -4.57 1.43
C GLY A 222 -29.80 -3.79 0.37
N ASN A 223 -29.54 -2.49 0.26
CA ASN A 223 -30.18 -1.60 -0.72
C ASN A 223 -29.79 -1.96 -2.17
N ASP A 224 -28.50 -2.18 -2.46
CA ASP A 224 -27.99 -2.55 -3.79
C ASP A 224 -28.59 -3.87 -4.31
N ILE A 225 -29.03 -4.75 -3.40
CA ILE A 225 -29.64 -6.06 -3.70
C ILE A 225 -31.19 -5.99 -3.73
N GLY A 226 -31.78 -4.91 -3.23
CA GLY A 226 -33.23 -4.76 -3.08
C GLY A 226 -33.82 -5.49 -1.86
N PHE A 227 -33.00 -5.83 -0.86
CA PHE A 227 -33.48 -6.26 0.45
C PHE A 227 -34.06 -5.07 1.23
N GLN A 228 -34.98 -5.33 2.16
CA GLN A 228 -35.29 -4.33 3.20
C GLN A 228 -34.11 -4.22 4.15
N THR A 229 -33.79 -3.01 4.59
CA THR A 229 -32.63 -2.72 5.43
C THR A 229 -33.07 -2.27 6.83
N LEU A 230 -32.81 -3.09 7.85
CA LEU A 230 -32.77 -2.63 9.25
C LEU A 230 -31.30 -2.47 9.61
N PHE A 231 -30.94 -1.33 10.16
CA PHE A 231 -29.54 -0.97 10.29
C PHE A 231 -29.05 -0.86 11.74
N VAL A 232 -27.76 -0.95 12.14
CA VAL A 232 -27.43 -1.18 13.57
C VAL A 232 -26.22 -0.43 14.23
N LEU A 233 -26.46 0.46 15.22
CA LEU A 233 -25.46 1.25 15.99
C LEU A 233 -24.50 0.44 16.85
N THR A 234 -24.74 -0.85 17.06
CA THR A 234 -23.81 -1.70 17.82
C THR A 234 -22.43 -1.91 17.18
N GLY A 235 -22.19 -1.34 15.99
CA GLY A 235 -21.00 -1.57 15.16
C GLY A 235 -20.12 -0.34 14.88
N VAL A 236 -19.81 -0.14 13.60
CA VAL A 236 -18.58 0.51 13.10
C VAL A 236 -18.61 2.06 13.05
N SER A 237 -19.75 2.74 13.16
CA SER A 237 -19.84 4.23 13.15
C SER A 237 -21.10 4.72 13.90
N LYS A 238 -21.75 5.85 13.56
CA LYS A 238 -22.70 6.48 14.49
C LYS A 238 -23.93 7.17 13.90
N LEU A 239 -24.85 7.56 14.80
CA LEU A 239 -26.06 8.34 14.50
C LEU A 239 -25.73 9.67 13.77
N GLU A 240 -24.61 10.29 14.15
CA GLU A 240 -24.04 11.50 13.56
C GLU A 240 -23.90 11.43 12.02
N ASP A 241 -23.65 10.23 11.47
CA ASP A 241 -23.32 10.02 10.06
C ASP A 241 -24.57 9.98 9.13
N ILE A 242 -25.78 9.85 9.70
CA ILE A 242 -27.02 9.58 8.95
C ILE A 242 -27.35 10.68 7.92
N ASP A 243 -27.11 11.95 8.23
CA ASP A 243 -27.43 13.05 7.31
C ASP A 243 -26.42 13.16 6.15
N ALA A 244 -25.15 12.82 6.38
CA ALA A 244 -24.17 12.65 5.30
C ALA A 244 -24.54 11.46 4.38
N ALA A 245 -25.07 10.38 4.96
CA ALA A 245 -25.54 9.23 4.21
C ALA A 245 -26.82 9.48 3.39
N LYS A 246 -27.75 10.33 3.87
CA LYS A 246 -28.90 10.79 3.07
C LYS A 246 -28.44 11.48 1.78
N ALA A 247 -27.43 12.36 1.87
CA ALA A 247 -26.84 13.01 0.70
C ALA A 247 -26.15 12.04 -0.27
N ARG A 248 -25.76 10.84 0.21
CA ARG A 248 -25.20 9.72 -0.57
C ARG A 248 -26.25 8.68 -1.01
N ASN A 249 -27.53 8.89 -0.70
CA ASN A 249 -28.65 7.97 -0.93
C ASN A 249 -28.50 6.58 -0.24
N LEU A 250 -27.71 6.49 0.83
CA LEU A 250 -27.46 5.27 1.62
C LEU A 250 -28.48 5.12 2.77
N VAL A 251 -29.74 5.49 2.52
CA VAL A 251 -30.77 5.53 3.58
C VAL A 251 -31.25 4.10 3.92
N PRO A 252 -31.16 3.65 5.18
CA PRO A 252 -31.75 2.39 5.60
C PRO A 252 -33.28 2.50 5.68
N LYS A 253 -33.99 1.39 5.44
CA LYS A 253 -35.45 1.37 5.57
C LYS A 253 -35.93 1.48 7.03
N TYR A 254 -35.14 0.98 7.99
CA TYR A 254 -35.47 1.00 9.42
C TYR A 254 -34.23 1.26 10.31
N PHE A 255 -34.46 1.93 11.43
CA PHE A 255 -33.51 2.29 12.49
C PHE A 255 -34.30 2.48 13.83
N LEU A 256 -33.68 2.55 15.02
CA LEU A 256 -34.33 2.50 16.36
C LEU A 256 -33.34 2.84 17.52
N ASN A 257 -32.81 1.87 18.28
CA ASN A 257 -31.42 1.91 18.80
C ASN A 257 -30.81 0.50 19.11
N SER A 258 -29.47 0.37 19.06
CA SER A 258 -28.64 -0.87 19.19
C SER A 258 -28.61 -1.80 17.97
N LEU A 259 -29.53 -2.78 17.83
CA LEU A 259 -29.83 -3.47 16.57
C LEU A 259 -30.59 -2.50 15.59
N ALA A 260 -30.08 -1.25 15.52
CA ALA A 260 -30.66 -0.01 14.98
C ALA A 260 -29.61 1.18 14.80
N ASP A 261 -29.34 1.82 13.60
CA ASP A 261 -28.62 3.14 13.21
C ASP A 261 -27.10 3.10 12.63
N LEU A 262 -26.33 4.19 12.13
CA LEU A 262 -24.81 4.35 11.65
C LEU A 262 -24.49 5.17 10.21
N GLY A 263 -23.41 5.47 9.32
CA GLY A 263 -21.87 5.51 9.01
C GLY A 263 -21.15 6.01 7.62
N VAL A 264 -19.79 6.35 7.55
CA VAL A 264 -18.57 6.14 6.55
C VAL A 264 -17.91 7.07 5.34
N LEU A 265 -16.97 6.64 4.39
CA LEU A 265 -15.66 7.30 3.77
C LEU A 265 -15.36 7.28 2.16
N TRP A 266 -14.20 7.26 1.33
CA TRP A 266 -12.74 7.81 1.04
C TRP A 266 -12.28 7.72 -0.54
N PHE A 267 -11.11 7.86 -1.33
CA PHE A 267 -9.55 8.03 -1.45
C PHE A 267 -9.05 8.51 -2.96
N HIS A 268 -7.87 8.54 -3.76
CA HIS A 268 -6.32 8.33 -3.98
C HIS A 268 -5.82 8.75 -5.50
N GLY A 269 -4.62 8.90 -6.26
CA GLY A 269 -3.05 8.96 -6.35
C GLY A 269 -2.30 9.04 -7.82
N GLY A 270 -0.90 8.97 -8.10
CA GLY A 270 -0.12 9.28 -9.44
C GLY A 270 1.36 8.73 -9.92
N GLY A 271 2.00 9.02 -11.14
CA GLY A 271 3.40 8.54 -11.71
C GLY A 271 4.11 9.08 -13.10
N VAL A 272 5.36 8.66 -13.61
CA VAL A 272 6.06 8.66 -15.05
C VAL A 272 7.64 8.19 -15.24
N PHE A 273 8.61 8.71 -16.12
CA PHE A 273 9.83 8.09 -16.91
C PHE A 273 11.43 8.44 -16.74
N GLN A 274 12.37 8.47 -17.79
CA GLN A 274 13.94 8.50 -17.77
C GLN A 274 14.87 8.72 -19.10
N GLY A 275 16.12 9.36 -19.12
CA GLY A 275 17.30 9.17 -20.15
C GLY A 275 18.49 10.25 -20.40
N ILE A 276 19.83 9.96 -20.74
CA ILE A 276 21.05 10.87 -20.38
C ILE A 276 22.57 11.00 -20.96
N LYS A 277 23.36 10.06 -21.56
CA LYS A 277 24.88 9.98 -21.40
C LYS A 277 25.87 11.13 -21.81
N GLU A 278 26.00 11.53 -23.08
CA GLU A 278 27.19 12.22 -23.66
C GLU A 278 27.58 13.56 -23.00
N THR A 279 26.60 14.25 -22.43
CA THR A 279 26.76 15.59 -21.84
C THR A 279 27.70 15.63 -20.64
N PHE A 280 27.75 14.58 -19.81
CA PHE A 280 28.60 14.60 -18.62
C PHE A 280 30.10 14.65 -18.96
N TYR A 281 30.51 14.04 -20.08
CA TYR A 281 31.87 14.14 -20.59
C TYR A 281 32.24 15.60 -20.94
N LYS A 282 31.36 16.28 -21.70
CA LYS A 282 31.54 17.70 -22.11
C LYS A 282 31.50 18.67 -20.93
N LEU A 283 30.70 18.41 -19.90
CA LEU A 283 30.68 19.22 -18.68
C LEU A 283 31.98 19.07 -17.88
N SER A 284 32.55 17.87 -17.80
CA SER A 284 33.79 17.59 -17.07
C SER A 284 35.00 18.33 -17.68
N THR A 285 35.15 18.35 -19.02
CA THR A 285 36.24 19.09 -19.70
C THR A 285 36.16 20.61 -19.52
N MET A 286 35.00 21.16 -19.17
CA MET A 286 34.81 22.58 -18.81
C MET A 286 35.11 22.88 -17.32
N ASN A 287 35.75 21.97 -16.59
CA ASN A 287 35.96 22.03 -15.14
C ASN A 287 34.66 22.29 -14.35
N LYS A 288 33.53 21.71 -14.77
CA LYS A 288 32.30 21.72 -13.96
C LYS A 288 32.32 20.54 -13.00
N LYS A 289 32.11 20.80 -11.71
CA LYS A 289 31.72 19.75 -10.76
C LYS A 289 30.35 19.21 -11.16
N ILE A 290 30.18 17.89 -11.11
CA ILE A 290 28.95 17.18 -11.46
C ILE A 290 28.59 16.30 -10.26
N HIS A 291 27.48 16.62 -9.60
CA HIS A 291 27.02 15.92 -8.41
C HIS A 291 25.69 15.20 -8.69
N PHE A 292 25.49 14.02 -8.11
CA PHE A 292 24.35 13.15 -8.36
C PHE A 292 23.46 13.01 -7.13
N VAL A 293 22.29 13.64 -7.20
CA VAL A 293 21.28 13.59 -6.13
C VAL A 293 20.18 12.60 -6.50
N THR A 294 20.32 11.37 -6.03
CA THR A 294 19.45 10.24 -6.40
C THR A 294 18.29 10.03 -5.42
N HIS A 295 17.27 9.32 -5.87
CA HIS A 295 16.20 8.76 -5.03
C HIS A 295 16.33 7.23 -4.83
N ASN A 296 17.39 6.61 -5.35
CA ASN A 296 17.54 5.17 -5.26
C ASN A 296 18.12 4.74 -3.91
N ILE A 297 17.24 4.21 -3.06
CA ILE A 297 17.53 3.62 -1.75
C ILE A 297 17.86 2.11 -1.80
N GLY A 298 17.68 1.46 -2.96
CA GLY A 298 17.84 0.01 -3.10
C GLY A 298 19.23 -0.45 -3.55
N LYS A 299 19.98 0.40 -4.27
CA LYS A 299 21.35 0.09 -4.72
C LYS A 299 22.39 0.54 -3.69
N LYS A 300 23.48 -0.22 -3.59
CA LYS A 300 24.73 0.24 -2.95
C LYS A 300 25.26 1.49 -3.64
N GLU A 301 25.84 2.44 -2.89
CA GLU A 301 26.44 3.63 -3.49
C GLU A 301 27.60 3.25 -4.40
N GLU A 302 28.28 2.14 -4.10
CA GLU A 302 29.31 1.50 -4.92
C GLU A 302 28.80 1.01 -6.28
N GLU A 303 27.52 0.60 -6.37
CA GLU A 303 26.91 0.23 -7.66
C GLU A 303 26.46 1.46 -8.45
N LEU A 304 25.90 2.46 -7.77
CA LEU A 304 25.53 3.71 -8.42
C LEU A 304 26.80 4.42 -8.92
N PHE A 305 27.86 4.40 -8.12
CA PHE A 305 29.19 4.89 -8.47
C PHE A 305 29.77 4.16 -9.68
N LYS A 306 29.75 2.82 -9.73
CA LYS A 306 30.17 2.06 -10.93
C LYS A 306 29.43 2.54 -12.18
N ILE A 307 28.09 2.60 -12.12
CA ILE A 307 27.25 3.02 -13.26
C ILE A 307 27.53 4.48 -13.67
N LEU A 308 27.72 5.39 -12.72
CA LEU A 308 27.89 6.82 -12.97
C LEU A 308 29.32 7.22 -13.35
N ASN A 309 30.33 6.53 -12.83
CA ASN A 309 31.74 6.71 -13.17
C ASN A 309 32.06 6.23 -14.60
N GLU A 310 31.25 5.32 -15.17
CA GLU A 310 31.25 5.01 -16.60
C GLU A 310 30.70 6.17 -17.48
N LEU A 311 30.01 7.16 -16.89
CA LEU A 311 29.42 8.30 -17.62
C LEU A 311 30.18 9.60 -17.37
N VAL A 312 30.77 9.76 -16.19
CA VAL A 312 31.29 11.02 -15.66
C VAL A 312 32.77 10.87 -15.32
N PRO A 313 33.68 11.51 -16.09
CA PRO A 313 35.09 11.48 -15.78
C PRO A 313 35.38 12.12 -14.41
N ASN A 314 36.21 11.43 -13.61
CA ASN A 314 36.71 11.86 -12.30
C ASN A 314 35.64 12.01 -11.19
N LEU A 315 34.54 11.24 -11.27
CA LEU A 315 33.54 11.19 -10.21
C LEU A 315 34.13 10.62 -8.91
N THR A 316 33.70 11.13 -7.75
CA THR A 316 34.05 10.58 -6.43
C THR A 316 32.80 10.10 -5.66
N PHE A 317 32.97 9.26 -4.65
CA PHE A 317 31.86 8.85 -3.77
C PHE A 317 31.17 10.03 -3.08
N THR A 318 31.93 11.07 -2.72
CA THR A 318 31.39 12.31 -2.14
C THR A 318 30.54 13.13 -3.12
N ASP A 319 30.62 12.89 -4.43
CA ASP A 319 29.75 13.54 -5.42
C ASP A 319 28.37 12.88 -5.56
N ILE A 320 28.15 11.72 -4.91
CA ILE A 320 26.88 10.99 -4.93
C ILE A 320 26.18 11.16 -3.58
N VAL A 321 24.95 11.68 -3.63
CA VAL A 321 24.07 11.80 -2.46
C VAL A 321 22.86 10.89 -2.62
N THR A 322 22.70 9.97 -1.66
CA THR A 322 21.47 9.20 -1.46
C THR A 322 20.67 9.75 -0.27
N PRO A 323 19.36 9.50 -0.19
CA PRO A 323 18.57 9.89 0.98
C PRO A 323 19.08 9.25 2.28
N THR A 324 19.64 8.04 2.19
CA THR A 324 20.30 7.32 3.30
C THR A 324 21.53 8.08 3.83
N SER A 325 22.36 8.68 2.96
CA SER A 325 23.52 9.46 3.42
C SER A 325 23.10 10.74 4.16
N ALA A 326 22.02 11.37 3.71
CA ALA A 326 21.42 12.53 4.38
C ALA A 326 20.81 12.15 5.75
N MET A 327 20.03 11.06 5.83
CA MET A 327 19.52 10.53 7.10
C MET A 327 20.65 10.21 8.09
N ILE A 328 21.70 9.51 7.65
CA ILE A 328 22.85 9.16 8.49
C ILE A 328 23.51 10.42 9.09
N ARG A 329 23.69 11.48 8.29
CA ARG A 329 24.33 12.71 8.79
C ARG A 329 23.40 13.53 9.68
N TYR A 330 22.10 13.57 9.38
CA TYR A 330 21.10 14.21 10.24
C TYR A 330 21.06 13.54 11.63
N LEU A 331 20.99 12.21 11.69
CA LEU A 331 21.02 11.45 12.94
C LEU A 331 22.30 11.73 13.76
N LYS A 332 23.45 11.89 13.09
CA LYS A 332 24.71 12.29 13.77
C LYS A 332 24.69 13.74 14.26
N HIS A 333 24.05 14.65 13.52
CA HIS A 333 23.93 16.06 13.90
C HIS A 333 23.02 16.26 15.13
N ILE A 334 21.91 15.52 15.22
CA ILE A 334 21.04 15.52 16.41
C ILE A 334 21.56 14.62 17.55
N HIS A 335 22.77 14.06 17.43
CA HIS A 335 23.40 13.15 18.39
C HIS A 335 22.53 11.93 18.79
N PHE A 336 21.82 11.35 17.82
CA PHE A 336 20.93 10.20 18.04
C PHE A 336 21.69 8.94 18.51
N ASP A 337 21.26 8.38 19.66
CA ASP A 337 21.92 7.31 20.43
C ASP A 337 21.05 6.04 20.64
N LYS A 338 19.74 6.18 20.40
CA LYS A 338 18.72 5.13 20.39
C LYS A 338 18.89 4.15 19.21
N GLU A 339 18.07 3.11 19.20
CA GLU A 339 18.03 2.08 18.17
C GLU A 339 17.05 2.43 17.02
N ILE A 340 17.36 1.95 15.83
CA ILE A 340 16.59 2.17 14.60
C ILE A 340 15.83 0.90 14.21
N TRP A 341 14.50 1.00 14.11
CA TRP A 341 13.67 0.01 13.42
C TRP A 341 13.68 0.31 11.92
N TYR A 342 14.53 -0.39 11.17
CA TYR A 342 14.75 -0.12 9.76
C TYR A 342 13.96 -1.07 8.85
N LEU A 343 13.05 -0.52 8.05
CA LEU A 343 12.31 -1.19 7.00
C LEU A 343 12.92 -0.85 5.64
N GLY A 344 13.85 -1.67 5.18
CA GLY A 344 14.48 -1.51 3.87
C GLY A 344 15.44 -2.66 3.56
N THR A 345 16.22 -2.50 2.49
CA THR A 345 17.28 -3.42 2.08
C THR A 345 18.31 -3.69 3.19
N SER A 346 18.85 -4.91 3.24
CA SER A 346 20.01 -5.26 4.06
C SER A 346 21.19 -4.31 3.80
N ASN A 347 21.39 -3.93 2.53
CA ASN A 347 22.36 -2.92 2.09
C ASN A 347 22.15 -1.56 2.77
N GLY A 348 20.90 -1.12 2.94
CA GLY A 348 20.58 0.11 3.67
C GLY A 348 20.81 -0.02 5.18
N ARG A 349 20.42 -1.17 5.78
CA ARG A 349 20.72 -1.49 7.19
C ARG A 349 22.22 -1.46 7.47
N GLU A 350 23.03 -2.11 6.63
CA GLU A 350 24.49 -2.13 6.73
C GLU A 350 25.09 -0.72 6.82
N ARG A 351 24.56 0.25 6.06
CA ARG A 351 25.06 1.63 6.06
C ARG A 351 24.78 2.38 7.38
N PHE A 352 23.62 2.16 8.00
CA PHE A 352 23.36 2.72 9.34
C PHE A 352 24.26 2.07 10.40
N VAL A 353 24.48 0.75 10.33
CA VAL A 353 25.39 0.03 11.24
C VAL A 353 26.84 0.48 11.07
N GLN A 354 27.35 0.58 9.83
CA GLN A 354 28.68 1.10 9.52
C GLN A 354 28.85 2.57 9.93
N ALA A 355 27.78 3.36 9.89
CA ALA A 355 27.80 4.72 10.40
C ALA A 355 27.87 4.81 11.94
N GLY A 356 27.64 3.71 12.66
CA GLY A 356 27.73 3.62 14.12
C GLY A 356 26.38 3.51 14.85
N PHE A 357 25.26 3.35 14.15
CA PHE A 357 23.93 3.23 14.77
C PHE A 357 23.56 1.79 15.11
N LYS A 358 22.84 1.61 16.22
CA LYS A 358 22.14 0.35 16.54
C LYS A 358 20.96 0.19 15.56
N VAL A 359 20.82 -0.97 14.91
CA VAL A 359 19.70 -1.24 13.98
C VAL A 359 19.16 -2.64 14.22
N SER A 360 17.87 -2.75 14.50
CA SER A 360 17.23 -4.00 14.93
C SER A 360 17.35 -5.14 13.91
N GLU A 361 17.16 -6.36 14.41
CA GLU A 361 16.96 -7.55 13.59
C GLU A 361 15.50 -7.97 13.58
N VAL A 362 15.11 -8.66 12.50
CA VAL A 362 13.75 -9.12 12.28
C VAL A 362 13.79 -10.63 12.11
N ALA A 363 13.37 -11.36 13.13
CA ALA A 363 13.14 -12.79 13.03
C ALA A 363 11.92 -13.10 12.14
N LEU A 364 11.93 -14.26 11.49
CA LEU A 364 10.73 -14.82 10.85
C LEU A 364 9.80 -15.37 11.94
N MET A 365 8.49 -15.24 11.73
CA MET A 365 7.44 -15.67 12.67
C MET A 365 6.96 -17.10 12.43
N GLU A 366 6.39 -17.70 13.49
CA GLU A 366 5.44 -18.82 13.38
C GLU A 366 4.02 -18.34 13.04
N GLU A 367 3.23 -19.17 12.35
CA GLU A 367 1.88 -18.82 11.90
C GLU A 367 0.82 -18.85 13.03
N SER A 368 0.79 -17.85 13.93
CA SER A 368 -0.28 -17.73 14.93
C SER A 368 -0.81 -16.30 15.16
N MET A 369 -2.12 -16.21 15.45
CA MET A 369 -2.80 -14.96 15.78
C MET A 369 -2.38 -14.42 17.16
N ASP A 370 -1.92 -15.29 18.07
CA ASP A 370 -1.43 -14.89 19.38
C ASP A 370 -0.05 -14.24 19.28
N ALA A 371 0.87 -14.81 18.50
CA ALA A 371 2.15 -14.17 18.19
C ALA A 371 1.96 -12.83 17.45
N LEU A 372 0.99 -12.75 16.53
CA LEU A 372 0.63 -11.52 15.82
C LEU A 372 0.19 -10.36 16.74
N LEU A 373 -0.26 -10.68 17.96
CA LEU A 373 -0.71 -9.71 18.98
C LEU A 373 0.39 -9.36 19.99
N ASP A 374 1.38 -10.23 20.16
CA ASP A 374 2.54 -10.04 21.07
C ASP A 374 3.61 -9.12 20.44
N HIS A 375 3.17 -8.12 19.67
CA HIS A 375 3.98 -7.25 18.81
C HIS A 375 3.71 -5.76 19.08
N GLY A 376 3.55 -5.42 20.34
CA GLY A 376 3.65 -4.02 20.79
C GLY A 376 5.05 -3.45 20.58
N ALA A 377 5.24 -2.20 21.00
CA ALA A 377 6.55 -1.54 21.04
C ALA A 377 7.42 -2.10 22.19
N ASP A 378 7.75 -3.39 22.11
CA ASP A 378 8.44 -4.16 23.14
C ASP A 378 9.87 -3.67 23.42
N ASN A 379 10.59 -3.23 22.38
CA ASN A 379 11.88 -2.58 22.54
C ASN A 379 11.73 -1.06 22.77
N ILE A 380 11.90 -0.63 24.03
CA ILE A 380 11.88 0.80 24.41
C ILE A 380 13.04 1.60 23.80
N GLU A 381 14.20 0.97 23.53
CA GLU A 381 15.39 1.61 22.95
C GLU A 381 15.15 2.11 21.53
N ILE A 382 14.12 1.64 20.82
CA ILE A 382 13.76 2.18 19.51
C ILE A 382 13.42 3.66 19.64
N GLY A 383 14.15 4.50 18.91
CA GLY A 383 13.94 5.94 18.82
C GLY A 383 13.68 6.45 17.41
N ALA A 384 13.82 5.59 16.39
CA ALA A 384 13.50 5.92 15.02
C ALA A 384 12.92 4.71 14.28
N VAL A 385 11.88 4.94 13.49
CA VAL A 385 11.38 4.03 12.46
C VAL A 385 11.75 4.62 11.12
N ILE A 386 12.43 3.86 10.26
CA ILE A 386 12.78 4.30 8.89
C ILE A 386 12.08 3.39 7.89
N CYS A 387 11.30 3.96 6.96
CA CYS A 387 10.58 3.22 5.93
C CYS A 387 11.09 3.56 4.53
N ASP A 388 11.67 2.56 3.87
CA ASP A 388 12.24 2.60 2.52
C ASP A 388 11.91 1.31 1.74
N PHE A 389 12.63 1.03 0.65
CA PHE A 389 12.37 -0.16 -0.17
C PHE A 389 12.89 -1.43 0.51
N ASP A 390 11.97 -2.33 0.87
CA ASP A 390 12.27 -3.64 1.43
C ASP A 390 11.72 -4.75 0.51
N CYS A 391 12.61 -5.42 -0.23
CA CYS A 391 12.25 -6.58 -1.06
C CYS A 391 12.04 -7.88 -0.25
N ASN A 392 12.34 -7.83 1.05
CA ASN A 392 12.10 -8.87 2.05
C ASN A 392 11.05 -8.39 3.09
N MET A 393 10.16 -7.48 2.69
CA MET A 393 9.04 -6.96 3.52
C MET A 393 8.09 -8.09 3.91
N SER A 394 7.66 -8.09 5.17
CA SER A 394 6.64 -8.97 5.73
C SER A 394 5.57 -8.18 6.49
N TYR A 395 4.41 -8.79 6.70
CA TYR A 395 3.34 -8.23 7.53
C TYR A 395 3.81 -7.84 8.94
N THR A 396 4.61 -8.69 9.59
CA THR A 396 5.22 -8.47 10.91
C THR A 396 6.06 -7.19 10.98
N LYS A 397 6.89 -6.95 9.96
CA LYS A 397 7.76 -5.78 9.85
C LYS A 397 6.95 -4.48 9.90
N LEU A 398 5.83 -4.45 9.18
CA LEU A 398 4.91 -3.31 9.14
C LEU A 398 4.16 -3.16 10.48
N LEU A 399 3.69 -4.24 11.10
CA LEU A 399 3.03 -4.17 12.41
C LEU A 399 3.94 -3.59 13.50
N LYS A 400 5.17 -4.08 13.66
CA LYS A 400 6.09 -3.53 14.65
C LYS A 400 6.43 -2.06 14.37
N ALA A 401 6.57 -1.67 13.10
CA ALA A 401 6.74 -0.26 12.75
C ALA A 401 5.53 0.60 13.18
N LEU A 402 4.29 0.14 12.96
CA LEU A 402 3.09 0.84 13.42
C LEU A 402 3.04 0.96 14.96
N ALA A 403 3.43 -0.11 15.67
CA ALA A 403 3.47 -0.12 17.13
C ALA A 403 4.50 0.88 17.68
N TYR A 404 5.71 0.93 17.11
CA TYR A 404 6.71 1.94 17.47
C TYR A 404 6.25 3.36 17.12
N LEU A 405 5.57 3.56 15.99
CA LEU A 405 5.04 4.87 15.59
C LEU A 405 3.86 5.38 16.45
N GLN A 406 3.28 4.56 17.34
CA GLN A 406 2.34 5.06 18.37
C GLN A 406 3.03 5.91 19.44
N ARG A 407 4.36 5.85 19.54
CA ARG A 407 5.15 6.64 20.49
C ARG A 407 5.55 7.98 19.88
N GLU A 408 5.19 9.07 20.55
CA GLU A 408 5.56 10.42 20.08
C GLU A 408 7.09 10.64 20.06
N ASP A 409 7.84 9.95 20.92
CA ASP A 409 9.30 10.03 21.02
C ASP A 409 10.05 9.27 19.91
N VAL A 410 9.34 8.51 19.06
CA VAL A 410 9.92 7.76 17.94
C VAL A 410 9.86 8.59 16.67
N LEU A 411 11.04 8.94 16.15
CA LEU A 411 11.24 9.70 14.93
C LEU A 411 10.82 8.88 13.69
N PHE A 412 10.18 9.52 12.70
CA PHE A 412 9.71 8.82 11.49
C PHE A 412 10.51 9.23 10.24
N PHE A 413 11.45 8.35 9.90
CA PHE A 413 12.34 8.27 8.73
C PHE A 413 11.73 7.87 7.39
N THR A 414 12.04 8.58 6.29
CA THR A 414 12.06 7.98 4.96
C THR A 414 13.06 8.65 4.00
N GLY A 415 13.70 7.83 3.16
CA GLY A 415 14.37 8.25 1.94
C GLY A 415 13.48 8.25 0.69
N SER A 416 12.24 7.75 0.83
CA SER A 416 11.30 7.49 -0.24
C SER A 416 10.38 8.65 -0.57
N LEU A 417 9.87 8.64 -1.80
CA LEU A 417 8.92 9.61 -2.32
C LEU A 417 7.45 9.22 -2.11
N LEU A 418 6.66 10.15 -1.59
CA LEU A 418 5.20 10.17 -1.73
C LEU A 418 4.80 11.19 -2.79
N ARG A 419 4.14 10.74 -3.87
CA ARG A 419 3.73 11.62 -4.99
C ARG A 419 2.26 12.07 -4.92
N GLN A 420 1.68 12.05 -3.72
CA GLN A 420 0.23 12.24 -3.51
C GLN A 420 -0.16 13.70 -3.27
N GLU A 421 0.76 14.53 -2.75
CA GLU A 421 0.56 15.94 -2.40
C GLU A 421 0.47 16.89 -3.60
N LEU A 422 0.65 16.38 -4.81
CA LEU A 422 0.89 17.18 -6.02
C LEU A 422 -0.37 17.37 -6.90
N GLY A 423 -1.50 16.80 -6.49
CA GLY A 423 -2.82 17.08 -7.06
C GLY A 423 -3.06 16.52 -8.46
N ARG A 424 -2.43 15.38 -8.81
CA ARG A 424 -2.76 14.58 -10.01
C ARG A 424 -3.31 13.22 -9.60
N ASN A 425 -4.54 12.90 -10.02
CA ASN A 425 -5.20 11.60 -9.79
C ASN A 425 -4.82 10.54 -10.86
N GLU A 426 -3.79 10.78 -11.67
CA GLU A 426 -3.40 9.92 -12.78
C GLU A 426 -2.43 8.82 -12.35
N PHE A 427 -2.94 7.79 -11.67
CA PHE A 427 -2.17 6.66 -11.17
C PHE A 427 -1.49 5.79 -12.24
N LYS A 428 -1.77 6.03 -13.52
CA LYS A 428 -1.29 5.19 -14.61
C LYS A 428 0.16 5.52 -14.97
N TRP A 429 1.05 4.57 -14.70
CA TRP A 429 2.26 4.46 -15.52
C TRP A 429 2.49 3.08 -16.12
N SER A 430 3.05 3.07 -17.33
CA SER A 430 2.75 2.08 -18.38
C SER A 430 3.21 0.65 -18.11
N ASN A 431 4.07 0.42 -17.10
CA ASN A 431 4.86 -0.80 -16.97
C ASN A 431 4.54 -1.63 -15.71
N GLY A 432 3.55 -1.23 -14.90
CA GLY A 432 3.05 -2.00 -13.74
C GLY A 432 4.15 -2.51 -12.79
N ARG A 433 4.82 -1.58 -12.09
CA ARG A 433 5.89 -1.85 -11.11
C ARG A 433 5.59 -1.15 -9.78
N SER A 434 5.85 -1.84 -8.66
CA SER A 434 5.62 -1.30 -7.32
C SER A 434 6.57 -0.15 -6.99
N ARG A 435 6.18 0.72 -6.06
CA ARG A 435 7.01 1.81 -5.50
C ARG A 435 7.08 1.71 -3.97
N PRO A 436 8.19 2.13 -3.33
CA PRO A 436 8.35 2.09 -1.87
C PRO A 436 7.25 2.88 -1.14
N GLY A 437 6.82 4.00 -1.74
CA GLY A 437 5.79 4.89 -1.21
C GLY A 437 4.46 4.24 -0.85
N SER A 438 4.11 3.06 -1.39
CA SER A 438 2.87 2.37 -1.00
C SER A 438 2.91 1.79 0.41
N PHE A 439 4.08 1.38 0.92
CA PHE A 439 4.22 0.96 2.33
C PHE A 439 4.38 2.15 3.27
N LEU A 440 5.08 3.20 2.81
CA LEU A 440 5.17 4.47 3.55
C LEU A 440 3.79 5.13 3.72
N ASN A 441 2.96 5.19 2.67
CA ASN A 441 1.57 5.65 2.74
C ASN A 441 0.77 4.87 3.79
N LEU A 442 0.87 3.54 3.78
CA LEU A 442 0.25 2.67 4.76
C LEU A 442 0.70 3.02 6.18
N LEU A 443 2.00 3.18 6.43
CA LEU A 443 2.49 3.55 7.76
C LEU A 443 2.04 4.95 8.19
N THR A 444 2.14 5.96 7.32
CA THR A 444 1.68 7.33 7.59
C THR A 444 0.17 7.38 7.87
N GLN A 445 -0.64 6.74 7.01
CA GLN A 445 -2.10 6.71 7.16
C GLN A 445 -2.55 5.92 8.39
N LEU A 446 -1.84 4.87 8.79
CA LEU A 446 -2.24 4.01 9.92
C LEU A 446 -1.65 4.43 11.28
N SER A 447 -0.53 5.15 11.30
CA SER A 447 0.02 5.75 12.52
C SER A 447 -0.45 7.18 12.78
N GLU A 448 -1.00 7.85 11.76
CA GLU A 448 -1.40 9.27 11.81
C GLU A 448 -0.22 10.22 12.14
N ARG A 449 1.01 9.76 11.86
CA ARG A 449 2.28 10.49 12.02
C ARG A 449 2.83 10.94 10.66
N ASP A 450 3.16 12.23 10.56
CA ASP A 450 3.94 12.73 9.42
C ASP A 450 5.35 12.11 9.38
N CYS A 451 5.78 11.72 8.17
CA CYS A 451 7.10 11.17 7.94
C CYS A 451 8.06 12.25 7.44
N THR A 452 9.16 12.47 8.18
CA THR A 452 10.19 13.45 7.82
C THR A 452 11.08 12.88 6.72
N ARG A 453 11.15 13.59 5.59
CA ARG A 453 11.69 13.06 4.32
C ARG A 453 13.10 13.58 4.04
N PHE A 454 13.95 12.70 3.52
CA PHE A 454 15.31 13.02 3.09
C PHE A 454 15.54 12.82 1.58
N GLY A 455 14.46 12.61 0.82
CA GLY A 455 14.43 12.73 -0.64
C GLY A 455 13.99 14.12 -1.11
N LYS A 456 14.34 14.50 -2.34
CA LYS A 456 13.79 15.69 -3.03
C LYS A 456 12.26 15.57 -3.11
N PRO A 457 11.45 16.63 -3.01
CA PRO A 457 11.84 18.02 -2.88
C PRO A 457 11.99 18.51 -1.43
N SER A 458 12.27 17.62 -0.46
CA SER A 458 12.47 18.04 0.94
C SER A 458 13.61 19.04 1.08
N THR A 459 13.36 20.18 1.71
CA THR A 459 14.38 21.22 1.95
C THR A 459 15.53 20.72 2.81
N ASN A 460 15.25 19.78 3.74
CA ASN A 460 16.26 19.10 4.57
C ASN A 460 17.37 18.44 3.74
N LEU A 461 17.07 17.98 2.52
CA LEU A 461 18.08 17.48 1.60
C LEU A 461 18.86 18.62 0.95
N GLY A 462 18.20 19.73 0.61
CA GLY A 462 18.82 20.91 -0.01
C GLY A 462 19.86 21.57 0.89
N ASP A 463 19.52 21.78 2.16
CA ASP A 463 20.45 22.31 3.18
C ASP A 463 21.67 21.40 3.34
N TYR A 464 21.45 20.07 3.32
CA TYR A 464 22.52 19.07 3.32
C TYR A 464 23.39 19.13 2.06
N LEU A 465 22.83 19.31 0.85
CA LEU A 465 23.63 19.46 -0.38
C LEU A 465 24.51 20.71 -0.35
N ILE A 466 23.99 21.83 0.18
CA ILE A 466 24.71 23.10 0.25
C ILE A 466 25.99 22.94 1.08
N ASP A 467 25.87 22.32 2.26
CA ASP A 467 26.99 22.05 3.16
C ASP A 467 27.97 21.00 2.58
N VAL A 468 27.48 19.86 2.09
CA VAL A 468 28.32 18.76 1.57
C VAL A 468 29.19 19.21 0.38
N PHE A 469 28.67 20.07 -0.49
CA PHE A 469 29.34 20.45 -1.73
C PHE A 469 30.07 21.83 -1.67
N ASP A 470 30.02 22.53 -0.53
CA ASP A 470 30.50 23.92 -0.36
C ASP A 470 29.88 24.89 -1.39
N ILE A 471 28.54 24.83 -1.53
CA ILE A 471 27.78 25.67 -2.47
C ILE A 471 27.51 27.03 -1.81
N ARG A 472 28.47 27.93 -1.94
CA ARG A 472 28.41 29.30 -1.39
C ARG A 472 27.42 30.23 -2.12
N ASP A 473 26.92 29.81 -3.28
CA ASP A 473 25.98 30.55 -4.13
C ASP A 473 25.16 29.55 -4.97
N THR A 474 23.95 29.22 -4.54
CA THR A 474 23.06 28.31 -5.27
C THR A 474 22.65 28.88 -6.63
N SER A 475 22.61 30.21 -6.78
CA SER A 475 22.26 30.88 -8.04
C SER A 475 23.32 30.70 -9.14
N ARG A 476 24.49 30.15 -8.83
CA ARG A 476 25.53 29.78 -9.81
C ARG A 476 25.55 28.29 -10.15
N SER A 477 24.76 27.48 -9.45
CA SER A 477 24.66 26.04 -9.64
C SER A 477 23.40 25.68 -10.44
N LEU A 478 23.50 24.69 -11.32
CA LEU A 478 22.42 24.24 -12.20
C LEU A 478 21.87 22.91 -11.69
N PHE A 479 20.66 22.91 -11.15
CA PHE A 479 19.91 21.70 -10.83
C PHE A 479 19.23 21.17 -12.09
N VAL A 480 19.47 19.90 -12.41
CA VAL A 480 18.99 19.25 -13.63
C VAL A 480 18.09 18.08 -13.27
N GLY A 481 16.93 17.98 -13.92
CA GLY A 481 16.06 16.82 -13.75
C GLY A 481 14.85 16.82 -14.67
N ASP A 482 14.06 15.76 -14.58
CA ASP A 482 12.93 15.46 -15.47
C ASP A 482 11.57 15.56 -14.76
N MET A 483 11.57 15.88 -13.47
CA MET A 483 10.39 16.04 -12.64
C MET A 483 10.13 17.52 -12.33
N LEU A 484 9.13 18.15 -12.96
CA LEU A 484 8.73 19.53 -12.62
C LEU A 484 8.34 19.65 -11.14
N ASP A 485 7.63 18.64 -10.65
CA ASP A 485 7.08 18.53 -9.31
C ASP A 485 8.11 18.12 -8.23
N ILE A 486 9.30 17.67 -8.62
CA ILE A 486 10.30 17.13 -7.68
C ILE A 486 11.67 17.78 -7.90
N ASP A 487 12.29 17.66 -9.09
CA ASP A 487 13.62 18.22 -9.35
C ASP A 487 13.58 19.73 -9.57
N ILE A 488 12.61 20.23 -10.34
CA ILE A 488 12.49 21.66 -10.62
C ILE A 488 11.91 22.39 -9.41
N LYS A 489 10.94 21.79 -8.71
CA LYS A 489 10.51 22.29 -7.39
C LYS A 489 11.69 22.39 -6.43
N PHE A 490 12.43 21.31 -6.21
CA PHE A 490 13.59 21.30 -5.31
C PHE A 490 14.65 22.33 -5.70
N GLY A 491 14.97 22.43 -6.99
CA GLY A 491 15.89 23.44 -7.50
C GLY A 491 15.42 24.86 -7.20
N ASN A 492 14.16 25.17 -7.52
CA ASN A 492 13.59 26.50 -7.30
C ASN A 492 13.45 26.85 -5.80
N ASP A 493 13.03 25.90 -4.95
CA ASP A 493 12.88 26.11 -3.49
C ASP A 493 14.21 26.42 -2.80
N ILE A 494 15.32 25.83 -3.28
CA ILE A 494 16.69 26.00 -2.75
C ILE A 494 17.47 27.13 -3.48
N GLY A 495 16.83 27.80 -4.45
CA GLY A 495 17.42 28.93 -5.20
C GLY A 495 18.45 28.53 -6.26
N PHE A 496 18.50 27.26 -6.67
CA PHE A 496 19.29 26.82 -7.81
C PHE A 496 18.74 27.37 -9.13
N GLN A 497 19.61 27.51 -10.13
CA GLN A 497 19.15 27.63 -11.51
C GLN A 497 18.61 26.26 -11.95
N THR A 498 17.45 26.20 -12.60
CA THR A 498 16.79 24.94 -12.96
C THR A 498 16.81 24.66 -14.46
N LEU A 499 17.19 23.43 -14.83
CA LEU A 499 17.08 22.88 -16.19
C LEU A 499 16.18 21.65 -16.17
N PHE A 500 15.07 21.72 -16.91
CA PHE A 500 14.17 20.60 -17.15
C PHE A 500 14.55 19.86 -18.44
N VAL A 501 14.61 18.52 -18.36
CA VAL A 501 14.83 17.64 -19.52
C VAL A 501 13.60 16.75 -19.78
N SER A 502 13.02 16.82 -20.99
CA SER A 502 11.78 16.07 -21.32
C SER A 502 11.94 14.56 -21.47
N THR A 503 13.16 14.01 -21.36
CA THR A 503 13.42 12.57 -21.44
C THR A 503 12.74 11.75 -20.35
N GLY A 504 12.26 12.38 -19.27
CA GLY A 504 11.69 11.66 -18.13
C GLY A 504 10.25 11.98 -17.75
N ILE A 505 10.01 12.26 -16.47
CA ILE A 505 8.69 12.13 -15.87
C ILE A 505 7.67 13.14 -16.41
N SER A 506 8.09 14.38 -16.64
CA SER A 506 7.20 15.46 -17.09
C SER A 506 7.31 15.68 -18.59
N LYS A 507 6.28 16.26 -19.20
CA LYS A 507 6.29 16.71 -20.61
C LYS A 507 6.46 18.22 -20.71
N LEU A 508 6.81 18.69 -21.91
CA LEU A 508 6.77 20.11 -22.29
C LEU A 508 5.43 20.79 -21.95
N GLU A 509 4.33 20.10 -22.26
CA GLU A 509 2.95 20.55 -22.04
C GLU A 509 2.63 20.83 -20.56
N ASP A 510 3.35 20.21 -19.62
CA ASP A 510 3.13 20.40 -18.18
C ASP A 510 3.64 21.76 -17.66
N ILE A 511 4.56 22.41 -18.39
CA ILE A 511 5.22 23.65 -17.93
C ILE A 511 4.23 24.81 -17.82
N ASP A 512 3.33 24.96 -18.80
CA ASP A 512 2.34 26.05 -18.80
C ASP A 512 1.35 25.93 -17.64
N ALA A 513 0.93 24.70 -17.32
CA ALA A 513 0.12 24.43 -16.12
C ALA A 513 0.93 24.65 -14.81
N GLY A 514 2.25 24.45 -14.83
CA GLY A 514 3.16 24.68 -13.71
C GLY A 514 3.37 26.16 -13.33
N LYS A 515 3.10 27.10 -14.25
CA LYS A 515 3.33 28.55 -14.05
C LYS A 515 2.67 29.11 -12.79
N ALA A 516 1.44 28.70 -12.49
CA ALA A 516 0.70 29.17 -11.31
C ALA A 516 1.21 28.60 -9.97
N ARG A 517 2.19 27.68 -9.98
CA ARG A 517 2.71 26.99 -8.78
C ARG A 517 4.24 27.12 -8.60
N ASN A 518 4.87 28.08 -9.30
CA ASN A 518 6.33 28.29 -9.32
C ASN A 518 7.15 27.06 -9.79
N LEU A 519 6.54 26.14 -10.55
CA LEU A 519 7.20 24.94 -11.10
C LEU A 519 7.88 25.20 -12.45
N VAL A 520 8.20 26.46 -12.75
CA VAL A 520 8.78 26.87 -14.03
C VAL A 520 10.30 26.64 -13.98
N PRO A 521 10.87 25.82 -14.87
CA PRO A 521 12.32 25.70 -15.00
C PRO A 521 12.86 26.92 -15.74
N LYS A 522 14.05 27.40 -15.36
CA LYS A 522 14.69 28.52 -16.07
C LYS A 522 15.15 28.15 -17.49
N TYR A 523 15.57 26.90 -17.68
CA TYR A 523 16.01 26.36 -18.96
C TYR A 523 15.26 25.06 -19.28
N PHE A 524 15.06 24.80 -20.57
CA PHE A 524 14.40 23.60 -21.07
C PHE A 524 15.25 22.94 -22.17
N LEU A 525 15.30 21.62 -22.18
CA LEU A 525 15.85 20.79 -23.25
C LEU A 525 15.04 19.50 -23.43
N ASN A 526 15.08 18.90 -24.62
CA ASN A 526 14.33 17.66 -24.86
C ASN A 526 14.99 16.48 -24.13
N SER A 527 16.32 16.45 -24.09
CA SER A 527 17.12 15.50 -23.33
C SER A 527 18.27 16.18 -22.60
N LEU A 528 18.96 15.46 -21.71
CA LEU A 528 20.24 15.95 -21.19
C LEU A 528 21.34 15.96 -22.27
N ALA A 529 21.28 15.09 -23.29
CA ALA A 529 22.26 15.06 -24.38
C ALA A 529 22.26 16.37 -25.21
N ASP A 530 21.10 17.02 -25.34
CA ASP A 530 20.94 18.33 -26.02
C ASP A 530 21.89 19.40 -25.42
N LEU A 531 22.14 19.35 -24.09
CA LEU A 531 23.02 20.30 -23.41
C LEU A 531 24.46 20.19 -23.93
N GLY A 532 24.90 18.97 -24.23
CA GLY A 532 26.20 18.69 -24.83
C GLY A 532 26.34 19.24 -26.25
N HIS A 533 25.25 19.36 -27.00
CA HIS A 533 25.26 20.00 -28.32
C HIS A 533 25.31 21.54 -28.20
N ILE A 534 24.52 22.13 -27.30
CA ILE A 534 24.52 23.60 -27.09
C ILE A 534 25.86 24.12 -26.52
N ILE A 535 26.54 23.31 -25.71
CA ILE A 535 27.91 23.60 -25.24
C ILE A 535 28.90 23.65 -26.42
N GLU A 536 28.73 22.78 -27.41
CA GLU A 536 29.62 22.63 -28.57
C GLU A 536 29.46 23.78 -29.57
N GLU A 537 28.22 24.19 -29.87
CA GLU A 537 27.93 25.38 -30.68
C GLU A 537 28.53 26.67 -30.08
N LYS A 538 28.51 26.80 -28.74
CA LYS A 538 29.05 27.96 -28.01
C LYS A 538 30.55 27.91 -27.72
N LEU A 539 31.25 26.88 -28.17
CA LEU A 539 32.72 26.78 -28.13
C LEU A 539 33.36 26.89 -29.53
N MET A 540 32.55 27.01 -30.58
CA MET A 540 32.98 27.31 -31.96
C MET A 540 32.65 28.75 -32.39
N LEU A 541 32.31 29.62 -31.44
CA LEU A 541 32.02 31.05 -31.57
C LEU A 541 32.85 31.85 -30.55
#